data_AF-A0A259LVR1-F1
#
_entry.id   AF-A0A259LVR1-F1
#
_cell.length_a   1.000
_cell.length_b   1.000
_cell.length_c   1.000
_cell.angle_alpha   90.00
_cell.angle_beta   90.00
_cell.angle_gamma   90.00
#
_symmetry.space_group_name_H-M   'P 1'
#
loop_
_entity.id
_entity.type
_entity.pdbx_description
1 polymer ?
#
loop_
_entity_poly.entity_id
_entity_poly.type
_entity_poly.pdbx_seq_one_letter_code
_entity_poly.pdbx_strand_id
1 'polypeptide(L)' 'MATIVKPVEQKTKHLDYFLSQCHRRRYPAKSTIIYAGDKSDSLFYIVKGSVTVIIEDDDGREMIMAYLNAGDFFGEMGLF' A
#
# COMPACT_ATOMS: atom_id res chain seq x y z
N MET A 1 6.37 -19.48 29.64
CA MET A 1 5.69 -19.59 28.33
C MET A 1 4.87 -18.33 28.15
N ALA A 2 5.35 -17.36 27.36
CA ALA A 2 4.65 -16.10 27.15
C ALA A 2 3.69 -16.24 25.97
N THR A 3 2.38 -16.16 26.24
CA THR A 3 1.36 -16.06 25.21
C THR A 3 1.41 -14.66 24.62
N ILE A 4 1.93 -14.52 23.40
CA ILE A 4 1.77 -13.31 22.61
C ILE A 4 0.31 -13.30 22.15
N VAL A 5 -0.52 -12.52 22.84
CA VAL A 5 -1.88 -12.23 22.41
C VAL A 5 -1.77 -11.50 21.07
N LYS A 6 -2.20 -12.12 19.98
CA LYS A 6 -2.38 -11.43 18.70
C LYS A 6 -3.35 -10.26 18.95
N PRO A 7 -3.03 -9.02 18.53
CA PRO A 7 -3.93 -7.91 18.78
C PRO A 7 -5.27 -8.18 18.10
N VAL A 8 -6.34 -7.90 18.86
CA VAL A 8 -7.74 -8.07 18.47
C VAL A 8 -7.99 -7.40 17.12
N GLU A 9 -8.53 -8.17 16.17
CA GLU A 9 -9.04 -7.70 14.89
C GLU A 9 -10.23 -6.77 15.14
N GLN A 10 -9.94 -5.49 15.39
CA GLN A 10 -10.96 -4.46 15.46
C GLN A 10 -11.52 -4.26 14.06
N LYS A 11 -12.67 -4.87 13.78
CA LYS A 11 -13.52 -4.50 12.65
C LYS A 11 -13.94 -3.04 12.81
N THR A 12 -13.13 -2.15 12.29
CA THR A 12 -13.36 -0.71 12.32
C THR A 12 -14.41 -0.37 11.27
N LYS A 13 -15.65 -0.10 11.71
CA LYS A 13 -16.77 0.31 10.83
C LYS A 13 -16.39 1.43 9.85
N HIS A 14 -15.47 2.31 10.25
CA HIS A 14 -14.96 3.40 9.42
C HIS A 14 -14.13 2.91 8.23
N LEU A 15 -13.30 1.88 8.43
CA LEU A 15 -12.49 1.30 7.36
C LEU A 15 -13.39 0.55 6.37
N ASP A 16 -14.35 -0.22 6.85
CA ASP A 16 -15.32 -0.91 5.98
C ASP A 16 -16.11 0.08 5.12
N TYR A 17 -16.57 1.18 5.72
CA TYR A 17 -17.24 2.25 4.99
C TYR A 17 -16.31 2.90 3.96
N PHE A 18 -15.08 3.27 4.34
CA PHE A 18 -14.08 3.81 3.41
C PHE A 18 -13.84 2.88 2.22
N LEU A 19 -13.56 1.60 2.48
CA LEU A 19 -13.30 0.60 1.44
C LEU A 19 -14.51 0.37 0.53
N SER A 20 -15.74 0.58 1.03
CA SER A 20 -16.95 0.50 0.20
C SER A 20 -17.04 1.60 -0.86
N GLN A 21 -16.32 2.71 -0.68
CA GLN A 21 -16.26 3.82 -1.62
C GLN A 21 -15.08 3.69 -2.61
N CYS A 22 -14.25 2.65 -2.47
CA CYS A 22 -13.06 2.44 -3.29
C CYS A 22 -13.29 1.48 -4.46
N HIS A 23 -12.47 1.60 -5.51
CA HIS A 23 -12.40 0.62 -6.59
C HIS A 23 -11.37 -0.47 -6.30
N ARG A 24 -11.79 -1.74 -6.31
CA ARG A 24 -10.88 -2.88 -6.13
C ARG A 24 -10.18 -3.23 -7.43
N ARG A 25 -8.85 -3.27 -7.40
CA ARG A 25 -8.00 -3.72 -8.52
C ARG A 25 -7.15 -4.91 -8.07
N ARG A 26 -6.81 -5.80 -9.01
CA ARG A 26 -5.91 -6.93 -8.79
C ARG A 26 -4.74 -6.80 -9.74
N TYR A 27 -3.55 -6.98 -9.21
CA TYR A 27 -2.30 -6.93 -9.95
C TYR A 27 -1.59 -8.29 -9.82
N PRO A 28 -1.08 -8.87 -10.92
CA PRO A 28 -0.14 -9.99 -10.84
C PRO A 28 1.12 -9.63 -10.05
N ALA A 29 1.83 -10.64 -9.56
CA ALA A 29 3.12 -10.43 -8.91
C ALA A 29 4.08 -9.70 -9.86
N LYS A 30 4.92 -8.81 -9.30
CA LYS A 30 5.90 -7.99 -10.03
C LYS A 30 5.30 -6.95 -11.00
N SER A 31 4.02 -6.60 -10.86
CA SER A 31 3.45 -5.47 -11.60
C SER A 31 3.88 -4.14 -10.97
N THR A 32 4.28 -3.17 -11.79
CA THR A 32 4.37 -1.77 -11.36
C THR A 32 2.97 -1.19 -11.27
N ILE A 33 2.61 -0.61 -10.12
CA ILE A 33 1.27 -0.08 -9.88
C ILE A 33 1.20 1.42 -10.21
N ILE A 34 2.21 2.18 -9.78
CA ILE A 34 2.39 3.62 -10.01
C ILE A 34 3.87 3.92 -10.26
N TYR A 35 4.18 5.00 -10.96
CA TYR A 35 5.54 5.50 -11.14
C TYR A 35 5.79 6.77 -10.32
N ALA A 36 7.03 6.95 -9.87
CA ALA A 36 7.43 8.19 -9.21
C ALA A 36 7.32 9.35 -10.20
N GLY A 37 6.78 10.49 -9.74
CA GLY A 37 6.58 11.68 -10.57
C GLY A 37 5.31 11.68 -11.43
N ASP A 38 4.59 10.55 -11.52
CA ASP A 38 3.27 10.54 -12.15
C ASP A 38 2.30 11.43 -11.37
N LYS A 39 1.42 12.14 -12.10
CA LYS A 39 0.28 12.80 -11.47
C LYS A 39 -0.61 11.73 -10.84
N SER A 40 -0.68 11.73 -9.52
CA SER A 40 -1.57 10.86 -8.77
C SER A 40 -2.64 11.69 -8.07
N ASP A 41 -3.90 11.35 -8.32
CA ASP A 41 -5.08 11.77 -7.57
C ASP A 41 -5.66 10.62 -6.73
N SER A 42 -4.91 9.53 -6.60
CA SER A 42 -5.40 8.24 -6.12
C SER A 42 -4.60 7.75 -4.91
N LEU A 43 -5.32 7.38 -3.84
CA LEU A 43 -4.79 6.71 -2.66
C LEU A 43 -5.10 5.21 -2.73
N PHE A 44 -4.12 4.37 -2.41
CA PHE A 44 -4.26 2.92 -2.46
C PHE A 44 -4.22 2.31 -1.06
N TYR A 45 -5.02 1.25 -0.86
CA TYR A 45 -5.03 0.42 0.34
C TYR A 45 -4.79 -1.04 -0.03
N ILE A 46 -3.84 -1.70 0.64
CA ILE A 46 -3.48 -3.09 0.35
C ILE A 46 -4.45 -4.03 1.08
N VAL A 47 -5.42 -4.59 0.35
CA VAL A 47 -6.36 -5.58 0.90
C VAL A 47 -5.69 -6.95 1.10
N LYS A 48 -4.80 -7.34 0.17
CA LYS A 48 -4.08 -8.62 0.20
C LYS A 48 -2.83 -8.55 -0.67
N GLY A 49 -1.74 -9.12 -0.18
CA GLY A 49 -0.44 -9.16 -0.87
C GLY A 49 0.56 -8.21 -0.22
N SER A 50 1.62 -7.92 -0.95
CA SER A 50 2.67 -6.99 -0.55
C SER A 50 3.08 -6.11 -1.73
N VAL A 51 3.59 -4.91 -1.41
CA VAL A 51 4.09 -3.93 -2.36
C VAL A 51 5.47 -3.48 -1.88
N THR A 52 6.40 -3.29 -2.80
CA THR A 52 7.70 -2.67 -2.51
C THR A 52 7.71 -1.29 -3.13
N VAL A 53 8.08 -0.28 -2.34
CA VAL A 53 8.28 1.08 -2.83
C VAL A 53 9.75 1.22 -3.20
N ILE A 54 10.01 1.54 -4.46
CA ILE A 54 11.34 1.75 -5.01
C ILE A 54 11.46 3.18 -5.55
N ILE A 55 12.65 3.74 -5.42
CA ILE A 55 13.05 4.98 -6.10
C ILE A 55 14.26 4.65 -6.97
N GLU A 56 14.29 5.20 -8.17
CA GLU A 56 15.43 5.13 -9.08
C GLU A 56 16.21 6.44 -8.99
N ASP A 57 17.53 6.37 -8.86
CA ASP A 57 18.40 7.55 -9.00
C ASP A 57 18.72 7.86 -10.47
N ASP A 58 19.40 8.98 -10.72
CA ASP A 58 19.75 9.43 -12.08
C ASP A 58 20.69 8.45 -12.82
N ASP A 59 21.36 7.54 -12.09
CA ASP A 59 22.23 6.50 -12.63
C ASP A 59 21.48 5.17 -12.87
N GLY A 60 20.17 5.12 -12.65
CA GLY A 60 19.33 3.94 -12.82
C GLY A 60 19.42 2.94 -11.67
N ARG A 61 19.93 3.33 -10.50
CA ARG A 61 20.02 2.44 -9.34
C ARG A 61 18.73 2.48 -8.55
N GLU A 62 18.15 1.30 -8.34
CA GLU A 62 16.95 1.15 -7.51
C GLU A 62 17.31 1.08 -6.03
N MET A 63 16.68 1.94 -5.23
CA MET A 63 16.70 1.90 -3.77
C MET A 63 15.31 1.52 -3.25
N ILE A 64 15.26 0.48 -2.42
CA ILE A 64 14.04 0.08 -1.74
C ILE A 64 13.82 1.00 -0.53
N MET A 65 12.71 1.73 -0.54
CA MET A 65 12.33 2.65 0.53
C MET A 65 11.46 1.96 1.59
N ALA A 66 10.56 1.07 1.16
CA ALA A 66 9.63 0.40 2.07
C ALA A 66 9.13 -0.94 1.51
N TYR A 67 8.77 -1.84 2.42
CA TYR A 67 7.97 -3.03 2.15
C TYR A 67 6.63 -2.87 2.86
N LEU A 68 5.55 -2.87 2.09
CA LEU A 68 4.18 -2.68 2.56
C LEU A 68 3.41 -3.98 2.43
N ASN A 69 2.52 -4.24 3.37
CA ASN A 69 1.71 -5.46 3.47
C ASN A 69 0.23 -5.11 3.52
N ALA A 70 -0.60 -6.15 3.62
CA ALA A 70 -2.03 -5.98 3.80
C ALA A 70 -2.33 -5.10 5.04
N GLY A 71 -3.15 -4.07 4.87
CA GLY A 71 -3.42 -3.06 5.90
C GLY A 71 -2.76 -1.71 5.65
N ASP A 72 -1.72 -1.66 4.82
CA ASP A 72 -0.97 -0.43 4.57
C ASP A 72 -1.57 0.40 3.42
N PHE A 73 -1.35 1.71 3.50
CA PHE A 73 -1.66 2.66 2.44
C PHE A 73 -0.40 3.03 1.64
N PHE A 74 -0.57 3.41 0.38
CA PHE A 74 0.49 4.03 -0.43
C PHE A 74 -0.10 4.95 -1.51
N GLY A 75 0.76 5.77 -2.12
CA GLY A 75 0.37 6.73 -3.17
C GLY A 75 -0.22 8.03 -2.61
N GLU A 76 -0.13 8.24 -1.30
CA GLU A 76 -0.64 9.39 -0.57
C GLU A 76 0.10 10.69 -0.90
N MET A 77 1.33 10.63 -1.43
CA MET A 77 2.15 11.82 -1.69
C MET A 77 1.52 12.79 -2.71
N GLY A 78 0.62 12.32 -3.59
CA GLY A 78 -0.12 13.18 -4.52
C GLY A 78 -1.32 13.92 -3.89
N LEU A 79 -1.65 13.62 -2.63
CA LEU A 79 -2.84 14.12 -1.93
C LEU A 79 -2.55 15.31 -0.98
N PHE A 80 -1.28 15.61 -0.70
CA PHE A 80 -0.84 16.63 0.25
C PHE A 80 -0.16 17.83 -0.41
#